data_AF-A0A6M3L5Q2-F1
#
_entry.id   AF-A0A6M3L5Q2-F1
#
_cell.length_a   1.000
_cell.length_b   1.000
_cell.length_c   1.000
_cell.angle_alpha   90.00
_cell.angle_beta   90.00
_cell.angle_gamma   90.00
#
_symmetry.space_group_name_H-M   'P 1'
#
loop_
_entity.id
_entity.type
_entity.pdbx_description
1 polymer ?
#
loop_
_entity_poly.entity_id
_entity_poly.type
_entity_poly.pdbx_seq_one_letter_code
_entity_poly.pdbx_strand_id
1 'polypeptide(L)'
;MALESVEFFGAVDRKDRKAGEKIVSEYPAFYFTTQIDELQERIESSERALKSGAINPAAIPELKASIQRDTQRLNEINKSHVKLTGKDKDDAAKLYEHLGKEIQDSMFSRSEMMKGLADPHDELKRRTTPFIPVGKYGDVFKNMGITPEKGKVSRTQAAKVYKIIGKVLGENTNTEYLRKDYKTGTFRPDIPLEQMI
;
A
#
# COMPACT_ATOMS: atom_id res chain seq x y z
N MET A 1 -19.74 7.97 -5.67
CA MET A 1 -20.16 6.56 -5.68
C MET A 1 -20.23 6.13 -4.23
N ALA A 2 -20.20 4.84 -3.89
CA ALA A 2 -19.88 4.43 -2.52
C ALA A 2 -18.45 3.90 -2.52
N LEU A 3 -17.69 4.11 -1.44
CA LEU A 3 -16.31 3.61 -1.32
C LEU A 3 -16.23 2.08 -1.57
N GLU A 4 -17.30 1.36 -1.26
CA GLU A 4 -17.49 -0.08 -1.47
C GLU A 4 -17.47 -0.51 -2.95
N SER A 5 -17.72 0.40 -3.90
CA SER A 5 -17.65 0.11 -5.34
C SER A 5 -16.29 0.45 -5.95
N VAL A 6 -15.34 0.95 -5.16
CA VAL A 6 -14.01 1.35 -5.65
C VAL A 6 -13.09 0.13 -5.72
N GLU A 7 -12.55 -0.13 -6.91
CA GLU A 7 -11.51 -1.15 -7.10
C GLU A 7 -10.12 -0.56 -6.89
N PHE A 8 -9.42 -1.02 -5.84
CA PHE A 8 -8.06 -0.59 -5.55
C PHE A 8 -6.99 -1.43 -6.26
N PHE A 9 -7.33 -2.63 -6.73
CA PHE A 9 -6.39 -3.56 -7.36
C PHE A 9 -6.73 -3.73 -8.84
N GLY A 10 -5.78 -3.38 -9.70
CA GLY A 10 -5.94 -3.43 -11.15
C GLY A 10 -5.69 -4.82 -11.74
N ALA A 11 -5.72 -4.89 -13.07
CA ALA A 11 -5.39 -6.11 -13.80
C ALA A 11 -3.98 -6.62 -13.45
N VAL A 12 -2.98 -5.74 -13.38
CA VAL A 12 -1.59 -6.08 -13.05
C VAL A 12 -1.40 -6.78 -11.70
N ASP A 13 -2.37 -6.64 -10.79
CA ASP A 13 -2.30 -7.18 -9.44
C ASP A 13 -2.97 -8.56 -9.29
N ARG A 14 -3.53 -9.11 -10.38
CA ARG A 14 -4.37 -10.32 -10.37
C ARG A 14 -3.74 -11.46 -11.16
N LYS A 15 -4.04 -12.70 -10.75
CA LYS A 15 -3.39 -13.94 -11.20
C LYS A 15 -3.37 -14.14 -12.73
N ASP A 16 -4.38 -13.62 -13.43
CA ASP A 16 -4.50 -13.73 -14.90
C ASP A 16 -4.81 -12.40 -15.58
N ARG A 17 -4.54 -11.27 -14.92
CA ARG A 17 -4.85 -9.91 -15.40
C ARG A 17 -6.31 -9.65 -15.78
N LYS A 18 -7.24 -10.40 -15.20
CA LYS A 18 -8.69 -10.23 -15.41
C LYS A 18 -9.37 -9.70 -14.15
N ALA A 19 -10.40 -8.88 -14.35
CA ALA A 19 -11.24 -8.40 -13.26
C ALA A 19 -11.94 -9.58 -12.56
N GLY A 20 -12.07 -9.52 -11.24
CA GLY A 20 -12.65 -10.61 -10.43
C GLY A 20 -11.69 -11.77 -10.09
N GLU A 21 -10.56 -11.89 -10.77
CA GLU A 21 -9.54 -12.89 -10.43
C GLU A 21 -8.83 -12.59 -9.12
N LYS A 22 -8.27 -13.64 -8.50
CA LYS A 22 -7.58 -13.55 -7.21
C LYS A 22 -6.46 -12.50 -7.26
N ILE A 23 -6.47 -11.59 -6.30
CA ILE A 23 -5.39 -10.64 -6.04
C ILE A 23 -4.16 -11.43 -5.58
N VAL A 24 -3.05 -11.26 -6.29
CA VAL A 24 -1.76 -11.92 -5.99
C VAL A 24 -0.81 -10.95 -5.30
N SER A 25 -0.91 -9.65 -5.61
CA SER A 25 -0.09 -8.62 -4.99
C SER A 25 -0.49 -8.34 -3.55
N GLU A 26 0.50 -8.08 -2.69
CA GLU A 26 0.21 -7.59 -1.33
C GLU A 26 -0.36 -6.17 -1.38
N TYR A 27 0.27 -5.25 -2.12
CA TYR A 27 -0.22 -3.88 -2.32
C TYR A 27 -0.54 -3.62 -3.80
N PRO A 28 -1.45 -2.68 -4.12
CA PRO A 28 -1.71 -2.29 -5.49
C PRO A 28 -0.45 -1.77 -6.19
N ALA A 29 -0.30 -2.02 -7.48
CA ALA A 29 0.87 -1.56 -8.23
C ALA A 29 1.12 -0.04 -8.13
N PHE A 30 0.06 0.78 -8.07
CA PHE A 30 0.18 2.23 -7.93
C PHE A 30 0.83 2.67 -6.60
N TYR A 31 0.88 1.79 -5.59
CA TYR A 31 1.45 2.08 -4.28
C TYR A 31 2.97 2.33 -4.37
N PHE A 32 3.66 1.64 -5.27
CA PHE A 32 5.11 1.63 -5.41
C PHE A 32 5.60 2.70 -6.39
N THR A 33 5.57 3.97 -5.98
CA THR A 33 5.95 5.10 -6.83
C THR A 33 7.37 4.99 -7.40
N THR A 34 8.36 4.60 -6.59
CA THR A 34 9.75 4.43 -7.05
C THR A 34 9.87 3.39 -8.17
N GLN A 35 9.14 2.27 -8.09
CA GLN A 35 9.16 1.25 -9.15
C GLN A 35 8.49 1.74 -10.43
N ILE A 36 7.51 2.64 -10.32
CA ILE A 36 6.85 3.28 -11.47
C ILE A 36 7.83 4.26 -12.13
N ASP A 37 8.55 5.04 -11.34
CA ASP A 37 9.55 5.98 -11.81
C ASP A 37 10.71 5.25 -12.52
N GLU A 38 11.23 4.17 -11.92
CA GLU A 38 12.24 3.30 -12.53
C GLU A 38 11.75 2.66 -13.85
N LEU A 39 10.47 2.25 -13.89
CA LEU A 39 9.86 1.70 -15.10
C LEU A 39 9.78 2.77 -16.20
N GLN A 40 9.39 4.00 -15.86
CA GLN A 40 9.37 5.14 -16.79
C GLN A 40 10.78 5.45 -17.31
N GLU A 41 11.76 5.57 -16.42
CA GLU A 41 13.14 5.86 -16.78
C GLU A 41 13.73 4.76 -17.69
N ARG A 42 13.43 3.49 -17.40
CA ARG A 42 13.84 2.36 -18.25
C ARG A 42 13.28 2.45 -19.66
N ILE A 43 11.99 2.79 -19.80
CA ILE A 43 11.34 2.97 -21.10
C ILE A 43 12.03 4.11 -21.86
N GLU A 44 12.20 5.27 -21.22
CA GLU A 44 12.82 6.44 -21.84
C GLU A 44 14.27 6.17 -22.28
N SER A 45 15.06 5.53 -21.42
CA SER A 45 16.44 5.15 -21.71
C SER A 45 16.51 4.20 -22.91
N SER A 46 15.63 3.20 -22.95
CA SER A 46 15.53 2.24 -24.06
C SER A 46 15.12 2.90 -25.37
N GLU A 47 14.17 3.84 -25.33
CA GLU A 47 13.76 4.62 -26.50
C GLU A 47 14.86 5.55 -27.01
N ARG A 48 15.61 6.19 -26.10
CA ARG A 48 16.76 7.03 -26.47
C ARG A 48 17.84 6.20 -27.14
N ALA A 49 18.14 5.00 -26.63
CA ALA A 49 19.10 4.10 -27.23
C ALA A 49 18.69 3.66 -28.65
N LEU A 50 17.39 3.40 -28.89
CA LEU A 50 16.88 3.11 -30.24
C LEU A 50 17.04 4.30 -31.19
N LYS A 51 16.81 5.52 -30.71
CA LYS A 51 16.93 6.75 -31.51
C LYS A 51 18.39 7.08 -31.85
N SER A 52 19.31 6.86 -30.91
CA SER A 52 20.73 7.18 -31.10
C SER A 52 21.47 6.15 -31.96
N GLY A 53 20.89 4.97 -32.22
CA GLY A 53 21.52 3.91 -32.99
C GLY A 53 22.70 3.24 -32.28
N ALA A 54 22.90 3.51 -30.99
CA ALA A 54 24.00 2.98 -30.18
C ALA A 54 23.81 1.51 -29.74
N ILE A 55 23.03 0.72 -30.49
CA ILE A 55 22.65 -0.64 -30.13
C ILE A 55 23.00 -1.57 -31.28
N ASN A 56 23.44 -2.79 -30.94
CA ASN A 56 23.63 -3.86 -31.90
C ASN A 56 22.32 -4.09 -32.71
N PRO A 57 22.35 -4.06 -34.05
CA PRO A 57 21.19 -4.30 -34.89
C PRO A 57 20.42 -5.60 -34.57
N ALA A 58 21.13 -6.64 -34.12
CA ALA A 58 20.52 -7.91 -33.73
C ALA A 58 19.61 -7.79 -32.49
N ALA A 59 19.89 -6.85 -31.58
CA ALA A 59 19.15 -6.66 -30.34
C ALA A 59 17.95 -5.70 -30.48
N ILE A 60 17.80 -5.01 -31.63
CA ILE A 60 16.70 -4.07 -31.88
C ILE A 60 15.31 -4.71 -31.72
N PRO A 61 15.03 -5.91 -32.25
CA PRO A 61 13.71 -6.53 -32.12
C PRO A 61 13.35 -6.81 -30.65
N GLU A 62 14.30 -7.33 -29.88
CA GLU A 62 14.11 -7.63 -28.46
C GLU A 62 13.86 -6.36 -27.65
N LEU A 63 14.63 -5.30 -27.90
CA LEU A 63 14.46 -4.02 -27.21
C LEU A 63 13.10 -3.39 -27.51
N LYS A 64 12.65 -3.40 -28.77
CA LYS A 64 11.31 -2.93 -29.14
C LYS A 64 10.20 -3.72 -28.43
N ALA A 65 10.34 -5.04 -28.37
CA ALA A 65 9.39 -5.89 -27.64
C ALA A 65 9.41 -5.60 -26.13
N SER A 66 10.58 -5.29 -25.55
CA SER A 66 10.69 -4.87 -24.14
C SER A 66 9.99 -3.55 -23.88
N ILE A 67 10.26 -2.52 -24.69
CA ILE A 67 9.60 -1.20 -24.58
C ILE A 67 8.09 -1.34 -24.67
N GLN A 68 7.59 -2.13 -25.62
CA GLN A 68 6.16 -2.37 -25.76
C GLN A 68 5.55 -3.01 -24.50
N ARG A 69 6.18 -4.05 -23.96
CA ARG A 69 5.72 -4.72 -22.73
C ARG A 69 5.75 -3.79 -21.52
N ASP A 70 6.83 -3.02 -21.36
CA ASP A 70 7.00 -2.09 -20.26
C ASP A 70 5.99 -0.94 -20.34
N THR A 71 5.77 -0.39 -21.54
CA THR A 71 4.77 0.64 -21.80
C THR A 71 3.35 0.13 -21.53
N GLN A 72 3.05 -1.10 -21.96
CA GLN A 72 1.76 -1.73 -21.65
C GLN A 72 1.56 -1.86 -20.14
N ARG A 73 2.57 -2.36 -19.41
CA ARG A 73 2.52 -2.48 -17.96
C ARG A 73 2.32 -1.13 -17.28
N LEU A 74 3.08 -0.11 -17.68
CA LEU A 74 2.97 1.24 -17.13
C LEU A 74 1.55 1.82 -17.34
N ASN A 75 0.99 1.63 -18.54
CA ASN A 75 -0.37 2.06 -18.85
C ASN A 75 -1.43 1.32 -18.02
N GLU A 76 -1.26 0.01 -17.79
CA GLU A 76 -2.16 -0.76 -16.91
C GLU A 76 -2.11 -0.25 -15.46
N ILE A 77 -0.91 0.08 -14.95
CA ILE A 77 -0.74 0.67 -13.60
C ILE A 77 -1.40 2.06 -13.52
N ASN A 78 -1.19 2.92 -14.51
CA ASN A 78 -1.78 4.26 -14.52
C ASN A 78 -3.31 4.22 -14.59
N LYS A 79 -3.88 3.23 -15.30
CA LYS A 79 -5.33 3.02 -15.35
C LYS A 79 -5.90 2.47 -14.05
N SER A 80 -5.14 1.69 -13.29
CA SER A 80 -5.58 1.17 -11.98
C SER A 80 -5.44 2.18 -10.84
N HIS A 81 -4.83 3.34 -11.09
CA HIS A 81 -4.73 4.38 -10.09
C HIS A 81 -6.12 4.92 -9.72
N VAL A 82 -6.54 4.66 -8.48
CA VAL A 82 -7.82 5.11 -7.97
C VAL A 82 -7.86 6.64 -7.89
N LYS A 83 -8.94 7.24 -8.39
CA LYS A 83 -9.24 8.66 -8.22
C LYS A 83 -10.49 8.81 -7.37
N LEU A 84 -10.31 9.10 -6.08
CA LEU A 84 -11.42 9.35 -5.16
C LEU A 84 -11.98 10.76 -5.39
N THR A 85 -13.31 10.88 -5.47
CA THR A 85 -13.98 12.18 -5.67
C THR A 85 -15.18 12.33 -4.73
N GLY A 86 -15.43 13.56 -4.28
CA GLY A 86 -16.57 13.91 -3.42
C GLY A 86 -16.72 12.97 -2.22
N LYS A 87 -17.91 12.36 -2.10
CA LYS A 87 -18.29 11.47 -0.98
C LYS A 87 -17.33 10.29 -0.77
N ASP A 88 -16.76 9.74 -1.83
CA ASP A 88 -15.86 8.59 -1.72
C ASP A 88 -14.55 8.97 -1.00
N LYS A 89 -14.08 10.20 -1.22
CA LYS A 89 -12.91 10.75 -0.53
C LYS A 89 -13.20 10.96 0.95
N ASP A 90 -14.37 11.51 1.29
CA ASP A 90 -14.77 11.74 2.68
C ASP A 90 -14.95 10.43 3.45
N ASP A 91 -15.58 9.42 2.83
CA ASP A 91 -15.75 8.10 3.44
C ASP A 91 -14.41 7.38 3.61
N ALA A 92 -13.47 7.54 2.66
CA ALA A 92 -12.11 7.04 2.77
C ALA A 92 -11.33 7.72 3.89
N ALA A 93 -11.46 9.04 4.05
CA ALA A 93 -10.82 9.79 5.14
C ALA A 93 -11.35 9.33 6.50
N LYS A 94 -12.66 9.17 6.66
CA LYS A 94 -13.27 8.63 7.89
C LYS A 94 -12.78 7.21 8.22
N LEU A 95 -12.68 6.35 7.19
CA LEU A 95 -12.15 5.01 7.37
C LEU A 95 -10.67 5.05 7.78
N TYR A 96 -9.88 5.91 7.15
CA TYR A 96 -8.46 6.10 7.47
C TYR A 96 -8.26 6.55 8.92
N GLU A 97 -9.00 7.56 9.39
CA GLU A 97 -8.95 8.02 10.78
C GLU A 97 -9.39 6.94 11.77
N HIS A 98 -10.49 6.24 11.47
CA HIS A 98 -11.00 5.15 12.30
C HIS A 98 -9.97 4.03 12.45
N LEU A 99 -9.40 3.56 11.34
CA LEU A 99 -8.35 2.53 11.36
C LEU A 99 -7.10 3.01 12.09
N GLY A 100 -6.71 4.28 11.89
CA GLY A 100 -5.57 4.87 12.61
C GLY A 100 -5.74 4.76 14.13
N LYS A 101 -6.93 5.08 14.63
CA LYS A 101 -7.27 4.96 16.05
C LYS A 101 -7.28 3.52 16.56
N GLU A 102 -7.95 2.61 15.86
CA GLU A 102 -8.03 1.20 16.25
C GLU A 102 -6.65 0.52 16.24
N ILE A 103 -5.82 0.85 15.25
CA ILE A 103 -4.43 0.38 15.17
C ILE A 103 -3.63 0.93 16.35
N GLN A 104 -3.70 2.24 16.61
CA GLN A 104 -3.03 2.88 17.74
C GLN A 104 -3.40 2.24 19.08
N ASP A 105 -4.70 2.03 19.33
CA ASP A 105 -5.20 1.50 20.60
C ASP A 105 -4.77 0.04 20.83
N SER A 106 -4.51 -0.69 19.75
CA SER A 106 -4.05 -2.08 19.80
C SER A 106 -2.53 -2.25 19.92
N MET A 107 -1.76 -1.18 19.81
CA MET A 107 -0.30 -1.20 19.93
C MET A 107 0.14 -0.96 21.37
N PHE A 108 1.13 -1.72 21.82
CA PHE A 108 1.93 -1.29 22.96
C PHE A 108 2.72 -0.02 22.62
N SER A 109 2.97 0.78 23.65
CA SER A 109 3.86 1.93 23.58
C SER A 109 5.30 1.47 23.29
N ARG A 110 6.10 2.32 22.63
CA ARG A 110 7.51 1.99 22.38
C ARG A 110 8.28 1.90 23.69
N SER A 111 7.94 2.75 24.66
CA SER A 111 8.51 2.72 26.01
C SER A 111 8.19 1.43 26.75
N GLU A 112 6.96 0.92 26.65
CA GLU A 112 6.55 -0.36 27.24
C GLU A 112 7.38 -1.52 26.66
N MET A 113 7.56 -1.54 25.33
CA MET A 113 8.39 -2.55 24.67
C MET A 113 9.87 -2.44 25.07
N MET A 114 10.44 -1.24 25.10
CA MET A 114 11.86 -1.01 25.45
C MET A 114 12.17 -1.36 26.91
N LYS A 115 11.21 -1.15 27.82
CA LYS A 115 11.36 -1.46 29.25
C LYS A 115 11.03 -2.92 29.58
N GLY A 116 10.68 -3.74 28.59
CA GLY A 116 10.27 -5.13 28.79
C GLY A 116 8.93 -5.29 29.53
N LEU A 117 8.11 -4.24 29.57
CA LEU A 117 6.77 -4.26 30.18
C LEU A 117 5.72 -4.86 29.24
N ALA A 118 6.04 -4.97 27.95
CA ALA A 118 5.23 -5.63 26.95
C ALA A 118 5.94 -6.92 26.48
N ASP A 119 5.23 -8.06 26.56
CA ASP A 119 5.72 -9.33 26.05
C ASP A 119 5.70 -9.34 24.50
N PRO A 120 6.83 -9.63 23.82
CA PRO A 120 6.86 -9.79 22.36
C PRO A 120 5.84 -10.79 21.80
N HIS A 121 5.54 -11.87 22.53
CA HIS A 121 4.55 -12.87 22.12
C HIS A 121 3.13 -12.30 22.15
N ASP A 122 2.82 -11.49 23.16
CA ASP A 122 1.53 -10.81 23.24
C ASP A 122 1.38 -9.75 22.15
N GLU A 123 2.43 -9.00 21.83
CA GLU A 123 2.42 -8.05 20.70
C GLU A 123 2.22 -8.76 19.36
N LEU A 124 2.86 -9.91 19.16
CA LEU A 124 2.63 -10.74 17.97
C LEU A 124 1.18 -11.24 17.91
N LYS A 125 0.63 -11.72 19.02
CA LYS A 125 -0.75 -12.21 19.10
C LYS A 125 -1.76 -11.10 18.82
N ARG A 126 -1.55 -9.90 19.40
CA ARG A 126 -2.37 -8.70 19.11
C ARG A 126 -2.25 -8.29 17.65
N ARG A 127 -1.09 -8.50 17.02
CA ARG A 127 -0.90 -8.18 15.61
C ARG A 127 -1.68 -9.09 14.65
N THR A 128 -1.79 -10.38 14.97
CA THR A 128 -2.29 -11.42 14.06
C THR A 128 -3.72 -11.86 14.33
N THR A 129 -4.18 -11.79 15.58
CA THR A 129 -5.55 -12.19 15.94
C THR A 129 -6.55 -11.16 15.41
N PRO A 130 -7.67 -11.57 14.80
CA PRO A 130 -8.73 -10.63 14.41
C PRO A 130 -9.46 -10.05 15.63
N PHE A 131 -9.40 -8.74 15.81
CA PHE A 131 -10.14 -8.05 16.89
C PHE A 131 -10.73 -6.69 16.47
N ILE A 132 -10.20 -6.05 15.43
CA ILE A 132 -10.67 -4.73 14.95
C ILE A 132 -11.98 -4.92 14.18
N PRO A 133 -13.10 -4.31 14.60
CA PRO A 133 -14.37 -4.40 13.89
C PRO A 133 -14.33 -3.63 12.57
N VAL A 134 -14.82 -4.23 11.48
CA VAL A 134 -14.85 -3.54 10.16
C VAL A 134 -16.13 -2.71 9.95
N GLY A 135 -17.19 -2.99 10.71
CA GLY A 135 -18.47 -2.30 10.62
C GLY A 135 -19.05 -2.29 9.20
N LYS A 136 -19.54 -1.11 8.77
CA LYS A 136 -20.08 -0.90 7.42
C LYS A 136 -19.05 -1.06 6.30
N TYR A 137 -17.76 -1.02 6.60
CA TYR A 137 -16.70 -1.04 5.58
C TYR A 137 -16.29 -2.45 5.15
N GLY A 138 -17.03 -3.49 5.55
CA GLY A 138 -16.66 -4.89 5.27
C GLY A 138 -16.40 -5.20 3.80
N ASP A 139 -17.13 -4.58 2.87
CA ASP A 139 -16.94 -4.81 1.45
C ASP A 139 -15.70 -4.08 0.89
N VAL A 140 -15.29 -2.96 1.49
CA VAL A 140 -13.99 -2.31 1.19
C VAL A 140 -12.83 -3.26 1.51
N PHE A 141 -12.89 -3.98 2.63
CA PHE A 141 -11.87 -4.97 3.00
C PHE A 141 -11.83 -6.14 1.99
N LYS A 142 -13.00 -6.66 1.59
CA LYS A 142 -13.09 -7.74 0.59
C LYS A 142 -12.51 -7.32 -0.75
N ASN A 143 -12.78 -6.10 -1.20
CA ASN A 143 -12.22 -5.54 -2.44
C ASN A 143 -10.69 -5.41 -2.41
N MET A 144 -10.10 -5.34 -1.22
CA MET A 144 -8.65 -5.35 -1.01
C MET A 144 -8.08 -6.77 -0.76
N GLY A 145 -8.88 -7.80 -1.01
CA GLY A 145 -8.49 -9.21 -0.85
C GLY A 145 -8.43 -9.67 0.61
N ILE A 146 -9.11 -8.97 1.52
CA ILE A 146 -9.16 -9.31 2.94
C ILE A 146 -10.56 -9.79 3.28
N THR A 147 -10.67 -11.03 3.75
CA THR A 147 -11.94 -11.58 4.24
C THR A 147 -12.02 -11.39 5.76
N PRO A 148 -12.92 -10.54 6.27
CA PRO A 148 -13.09 -10.37 7.71
C PRO A 148 -13.62 -11.66 8.37
N GLU A 149 -13.04 -12.04 9.50
CA GLU A 149 -13.49 -13.18 10.30
C GLU A 149 -14.50 -12.69 11.34
N LYS A 150 -15.76 -13.17 11.26
CA LYS A 150 -16.85 -12.73 12.16
C LYS A 150 -16.98 -11.19 12.23
N GLY A 151 -16.77 -10.50 11.10
CA GLY A 151 -16.84 -9.04 11.01
C GLY A 151 -15.63 -8.31 11.62
N LYS A 152 -14.52 -9.01 11.86
CA LYS A 152 -13.29 -8.45 12.42
C LYS A 152 -12.09 -8.75 11.55
N VAL A 153 -11.05 -7.93 11.68
CA VAL A 153 -9.76 -8.10 11.02
C VAL A 153 -8.62 -7.98 12.02
N SER A 154 -7.47 -8.55 11.67
CA SER A 154 -6.26 -8.39 12.45
C SER A 154 -5.67 -6.99 12.27
N ARG A 155 -4.80 -6.57 13.20
CA ARG A 155 -4.06 -5.31 13.08
C ARG A 155 -3.24 -5.26 11.79
N THR A 156 -2.68 -6.38 11.36
CA THR A 156 -1.90 -6.46 10.11
C THR A 156 -2.78 -6.20 8.88
N GLN A 157 -3.98 -6.79 8.86
CA GLN A 157 -4.95 -6.58 7.79
C GLN A 157 -5.47 -5.12 7.78
N ALA A 158 -5.79 -4.57 8.96
CA ALA A 158 -6.19 -3.17 9.09
C ALA A 158 -5.08 -2.21 8.64
N ALA A 159 -3.82 -2.47 9.02
CA ALA A 159 -2.66 -1.68 8.61
C ALA A 159 -2.47 -1.67 7.10
N LYS A 160 -2.73 -2.80 6.42
CA LYS A 160 -2.69 -2.88 4.95
C LYS A 160 -3.72 -1.93 4.32
N VAL A 161 -4.97 -1.97 4.78
CA VAL A 161 -6.04 -1.07 4.29
C VAL A 161 -5.71 0.39 4.58
N TYR A 162 -5.25 0.68 5.80
CA TYR A 162 -4.81 2.01 6.22
C TYR A 162 -3.74 2.58 5.27
N LYS A 163 -2.72 1.78 4.92
CA LYS A 163 -1.66 2.17 4.00
C LYS A 163 -2.18 2.46 2.59
N ILE A 164 -3.03 1.58 2.05
CA ILE A 164 -3.59 1.75 0.70
C ILE A 164 -4.43 3.03 0.64
N ILE A 165 -5.34 3.23 1.59
CA ILE A 165 -6.21 4.40 1.64
C ILE A 165 -5.38 5.67 1.86
N GLY A 166 -4.46 5.65 2.83
CA GLY A 166 -3.59 6.79 3.11
C GLY A 166 -2.78 7.21 1.89
N LYS A 167 -2.25 6.25 1.12
CA LYS A 167 -1.52 6.55 -0.13
C LYS A 167 -2.39 7.26 -1.16
N VAL A 168 -3.65 6.84 -1.33
CA VAL A 168 -4.59 7.48 -2.28
C VAL A 168 -5.01 8.87 -1.80
N LEU A 169 -5.14 9.07 -0.48
CA LEU A 169 -5.47 10.37 0.11
C LEU A 169 -4.28 11.34 0.19
N GLY A 170 -3.04 10.85 0.05
CA GLY A 170 -1.81 11.63 0.24
C GLY A 170 -1.39 11.76 1.72
N GLU A 171 -1.91 10.89 2.58
CA GLU A 171 -1.69 10.89 4.03
C GLU A 171 -0.50 10.00 4.44
N ASN A 172 -0.07 10.12 5.70
CA ASN A 172 1.03 9.31 6.22
C ASN A 172 0.64 7.82 6.34
N THR A 173 1.36 6.95 5.63
CA THR A 173 1.10 5.51 5.62
C THR A 173 1.91 4.73 6.67
N ASN A 174 2.82 5.39 7.39
CA ASN A 174 3.65 4.73 8.39
C ASN A 174 2.84 4.50 9.68
N THR A 175 2.46 3.24 9.91
CA THR A 175 1.68 2.84 11.08
C THR A 175 2.45 2.95 12.39
N GLU A 176 3.79 3.01 12.39
CA GLU A 176 4.56 3.20 13.63
C GLU A 176 4.41 4.62 14.20
N TYR A 177 4.11 5.62 13.36
CA TYR A 177 3.78 6.98 13.81
C TYR A 177 2.49 7.03 14.64
N LEU A 178 1.66 5.97 14.57
CA LEU A 178 0.43 5.86 15.35
C LEU A 178 0.69 5.46 16.81
N ARG A 179 1.89 5.00 17.17
CA ARG A 179 2.19 4.65 18.57
C ARG A 179 2.06 5.87 19.47
N LYS A 180 1.46 5.66 20.65
CA LYS A 180 1.11 6.73 21.62
C LYS A 180 2.28 7.65 21.98
N ASP A 181 3.47 7.09 22.09
CA ASP A 181 4.68 7.82 22.52
C ASP A 181 5.30 8.70 21.42
N TYR A 182 4.83 8.59 20.17
CA TYR A 182 5.36 9.37 19.06
C TYR A 182 4.92 10.84 19.12
N LYS A 183 3.72 11.11 19.67
CA LYS A 183 3.15 12.47 19.77
C LYS A 183 3.55 13.22 21.04
N THR A 184 4.02 12.54 22.07
CA THR A 184 4.30 13.15 23.38
C THR A 184 5.68 13.79 23.49
N GLY A 185 6.51 13.77 22.44
CA GLY A 185 7.87 14.36 22.46
C GLY A 185 8.84 13.71 23.47
N THR A 186 8.40 12.65 24.16
CA THR A 186 9.19 11.87 25.11
C THR A 186 10.16 10.90 24.44
N PHE A 187 10.05 10.76 23.11
CA PHE A 187 11.01 10.07 22.27
C PHE A 187 11.70 11.08 21.36
N ARG A 188 12.92 11.50 21.74
CA ARG A 188 13.89 12.06 20.79
C ARG A 188 14.68 10.88 20.23
N PRO A 189 14.50 10.48 18.96
CA PRO A 189 15.55 9.71 18.33
C PRO A 189 16.70 10.68 18.14
N ASP A 190 17.74 10.60 18.96
CA ASP A 190 19.02 11.27 18.67
C ASP A 190 19.75 10.58 17.48
N ILE A 191 18.98 9.99 16.55
CA ILE A 191 19.46 9.34 15.34
C ILE A 191 18.84 10.13 14.18
N PRO A 192 19.61 10.98 13.50
CA PRO A 192 19.18 11.66 12.29
C PRO A 192 18.65 10.65 11.27
N LEU A 193 17.62 11.05 10.50
CA LEU A 193 17.00 10.25 9.44
C LEU A 193 18.01 9.65 8.43
N GLU A 194 19.19 10.27 8.32
CA GLU A 194 20.32 9.86 7.48
C GLU A 194 20.95 8.52 7.88
N GLN A 195 20.67 8.01 9.08
CA GLN A 195 21.22 6.74 9.59
C GLN A 195 20.20 5.58 9.61
N MET A 196 19.02 5.75 9.03
CA MET A 196 17.97 4.72 8.99
C MET A 196 17.77 4.07 7.60
N ILE A 197 18.76 4.19 6.71
CA ILE A 197 18.82 3.50 5.40
C ILE A 197 19.92 2.45 5.45
#